data_AF-A0A7C5WN69-F1
#
_entry.id   AF-A0A7C5WN69-F1
#
_cell.length_a   1.000
_cell.length_b   1.000
_cell.length_c   1.000
_cell.angle_alpha   90.00
_cell.angle_beta   90.00
_cell.angle_gamma   90.00
#
_symmetry.space_group_name_H-M   'P 1'
#
loop_
_entity.id
_entity.type
_entity.pdbx_description
1 polymer ?
#
loop_
_entity_poly.entity_id
_entity_poly.type
_entity_poly.pdbx_seq_one_letter_code
_entity_poly.pdbx_strand_id
1 'polypeptide(L)'
;MEVVVLNCSECRVSWIWSTWVKAQFMENREVLVASACLPVVNSRLYEELSKGRAVLLACPERESSAYYGKLASMIRSTRPRKIVVVTIDGSPHCFALQAAINEAEYIL
;
A
#
# COMPACT_ATOMS: atom_id res chain seq x y z
N MET A 1 33.32 12.64 7.09
CA MET A 1 31.90 12.44 6.73
C MET A 1 31.77 10.97 6.37
N GLU A 2 31.09 10.19 7.21
CA GLU A 2 30.89 8.77 6.98
C GLU A 2 29.60 8.60 6.18
N VAL A 3 29.70 8.03 4.99
CA VAL A 3 28.55 7.73 4.13
C VAL A 3 28.19 6.27 4.34
N VAL A 4 27.10 6.04 5.08
CA VAL A 4 26.56 4.69 5.28
C VAL A 4 25.59 4.39 4.14
N VAL A 5 25.96 3.45 3.27
CA VAL A 5 25.09 2.95 2.20
C VAL A 5 24.31 1.76 2.76
N LEU A 6 23.05 2.00 3.10
CA LEU A 6 22.12 0.94 3.47
C LEU A 6 21.49 0.37 2.20
N ASN A 7 21.76 -0.90 1.92
CA ASN A 7 21.14 -1.61 0.81
C ASN A 7 19.84 -2.24 1.29
N CYS A 8 18.71 -1.76 0.82
CA CYS A 8 17.40 -2.17 1.31
C CYS A 8 16.89 -3.42 0.58
N SER A 9 17.56 -4.57 0.79
CA SER A 9 17.10 -5.86 0.22
C SER A 9 15.79 -6.37 0.83
N GLU A 10 15.32 -5.75 1.92
CA GLU A 10 14.03 -6.03 2.57
C GLU A 10 13.03 -4.87 2.48
N CYS A 11 13.21 -3.93 1.54
CA CYS A 11 12.28 -2.81 1.36
C CYS A 11 10.89 -3.34 0.96
N ARG A 12 10.07 -3.54 1.98
CA ARG A 12 8.67 -3.98 1.89
C ARG A 12 7.74 -2.81 1.61
N VAL A 13 8.26 -1.61 1.41
CA VAL A 13 7.49 -0.39 1.11
C VAL A 13 7.63 -0.06 -0.36
N SER A 14 6.51 0.12 -1.05
CA SER A 14 6.48 0.56 -2.44
C SER A 14 5.22 1.37 -2.72
N TRP A 15 5.15 2.00 -3.89
CA TRP A 15 3.97 2.71 -4.37
C TRP A 15 3.07 1.80 -5.19
N ILE A 16 1.74 1.91 -5.08
CA ILE A 16 0.82 1.10 -5.89
C ILE A 16 1.13 1.28 -7.38
N TRP A 17 1.26 2.53 -7.85
CA TRP A 17 1.45 2.77 -9.27
C TRP A 17 2.78 2.21 -9.81
N SER A 18 3.84 2.24 -9.03
CA SER A 18 5.18 1.74 -9.41
C SER A 18 5.39 0.24 -9.19
N THR A 19 4.45 -0.46 -8.54
CA THR A 19 4.60 -1.87 -8.20
C THR A 19 4.02 -2.79 -9.29
N TRP A 20 4.73 -3.86 -9.62
CA TRP A 20 4.22 -4.88 -10.53
C TRP A 20 3.10 -5.71 -9.88
N VAL A 21 2.10 -6.13 -10.64
CA VAL A 21 0.91 -6.82 -10.11
C VAL A 21 1.20 -8.19 -9.48
N LYS A 22 2.34 -8.82 -9.80
CA LYS A 22 2.76 -10.10 -9.19
C LYS A 22 3.94 -9.91 -8.22
N ALA A 23 4.03 -8.75 -7.57
CA ALA A 23 5.13 -8.45 -6.66
C ALA A 23 5.20 -9.45 -5.49
N GLN A 24 6.26 -10.26 -5.46
CA GLN A 24 6.43 -11.36 -4.51
C GLN A 24 6.47 -10.92 -3.04
N PHE A 25 6.82 -9.66 -2.76
CA PHE A 25 6.84 -9.16 -1.39
C PHE A 25 5.44 -9.07 -0.75
N MET A 26 4.36 -9.17 -1.54
CA MET A 26 2.97 -9.25 -1.06
C MET A 26 2.47 -10.69 -0.87
N GLU A 27 3.15 -11.67 -1.47
CA GLU A 27 2.63 -13.03 -1.59
C GLU A 27 2.45 -13.71 -0.23
N ASN A 28 1.23 -14.23 0.02
CA ASN A 28 0.86 -14.88 1.28
C ASN A 28 1.27 -14.07 2.53
N ARG A 29 1.21 -12.73 2.49
CA ARG A 29 1.60 -11.83 3.61
C ARG A 29 0.46 -10.92 4.05
N GLU A 30 0.63 -10.27 5.20
CA GLU A 30 -0.20 -9.10 5.53
C GLU A 30 0.29 -7.88 4.75
N VAL A 31 -0.65 -7.18 4.11
CA VAL A 31 -0.38 -5.99 3.31
C VAL A 31 -1.08 -4.80 3.95
N LEU A 32 -0.32 -3.75 4.24
CA LEU A 32 -0.80 -2.42 4.57
C LEU A 32 -0.94 -1.62 3.27
N VAL A 33 -2.15 -1.22 2.93
CA VAL A 33 -2.43 -0.24 1.87
C VAL A 33 -2.70 1.08 2.57
N ALA A 34 -1.75 2.01 2.52
CA ALA A 34 -1.80 3.25 3.28
C ALA A 34 -1.77 4.47 2.37
N SER A 35 -2.45 5.53 2.81
CA SER A 35 -2.26 6.86 2.24
C SER A 35 -0.79 7.28 2.31
N ALA A 36 -0.26 7.82 1.22
CA ALA A 36 1.10 8.35 1.16
C ALA A 36 1.34 9.52 2.14
N CYS A 37 0.28 10.14 2.65
CA CYS A 37 0.37 11.18 3.68
C CYS A 37 0.58 10.61 5.09
N LEU A 38 0.26 9.33 5.34
CA LEU A 38 0.32 8.73 6.68
C LEU A 38 1.70 8.84 7.36
N PRO A 39 2.83 8.59 6.68
CA PRO A 39 4.17 8.74 7.30
C PRO A 39 4.46 10.17 7.77
N VAL A 40 3.81 11.17 7.18
CA VAL A 40 4.01 12.59 7.50
C VAL A 40 3.02 13.06 8.56
N VAL A 41 1.74 12.69 8.40
CA VAL A 41 0.64 13.11 9.29
C VAL A 41 0.71 12.40 10.64
N ASN A 42 1.06 11.11 10.65
CA ASN A 42 1.18 10.32 11.86
C ASN A 42 2.24 9.22 11.68
N SER A 43 3.51 9.62 11.76
CA SER A 43 4.66 8.72 11.60
C SER A 43 4.65 7.56 12.59
N ARG A 44 4.23 7.80 13.84
CA ARG A 44 4.11 6.75 14.86
C ARG A 44 3.13 5.66 14.44
N LEU A 45 1.92 6.04 14.00
CA LEU A 45 0.93 5.08 13.52
C LEU A 45 1.43 4.34 12.27
N TYR A 46 2.12 5.05 11.36
CA TYR A 46 2.76 4.41 10.21
C TYR A 46 3.78 3.35 10.64
N GLU A 47 4.66 3.63 11.59
CA GLU A 47 5.64 2.68 12.11
C GLU A 47 4.97 1.47 12.78
N GLU A 48 3.94 1.70 13.61
CA GLU A 48 3.19 0.65 14.28
C GLU A 48 2.47 -0.28 13.27
N LEU A 49 1.86 0.30 12.23
CA LEU A 49 1.11 -0.46 11.23
C LEU A 49 2.00 -1.08 10.14
N SER A 50 3.14 -0.48 9.80
CA SER A 50 4.06 -1.02 8.79
C SER A 50 4.88 -2.20 9.30
N LYS A 51 5.06 -2.31 10.62
CA LYS A 51 5.86 -3.36 11.24
C LYS A 51 5.39 -4.76 10.83
N GLY A 52 6.27 -5.50 10.17
CA GLY A 52 6.03 -6.88 9.74
C GLY A 52 5.13 -7.03 8.52
N ARG A 53 4.66 -5.93 7.91
CA ARG A 53 3.77 -5.94 6.74
C ARG A 53 4.50 -5.57 5.46
N ALA A 54 3.99 -6.05 4.33
CA ALA A 54 4.20 -5.40 3.06
C ALA A 54 3.43 -4.07 3.06
N VAL A 55 4.00 -3.00 2.54
CA VAL A 55 3.39 -1.67 2.53
C VAL A 55 3.28 -1.19 1.10
N LEU A 56 2.05 -0.86 0.72
CA LEU A 56 1.72 -0.16 -0.51
C LEU A 56 1.23 1.24 -0.14
N LEU A 57 2.00 2.25 -0.52
CA LEU A 57 1.62 3.65 -0.42
C LEU A 57 0.84 4.06 -1.67
N ALA A 58 -0.18 4.88 -1.47
CA ALA A 58 -0.97 5.42 -2.56
C ALA A 58 -1.42 6.85 -2.29
N CYS A 59 -1.53 7.63 -3.36
CA CYS A 59 -2.13 8.96 -3.31
C CYS A 59 -3.12 9.07 -4.47
N PRO A 60 -4.43 8.90 -4.23
CA PRO A 60 -5.43 8.98 -5.28
C PRO A 60 -5.47 10.33 -6.02
N GLU A 61 -4.92 11.39 -5.42
CA GLU A 61 -4.77 12.70 -6.06
C GLU A 61 -3.64 12.73 -7.11
N ARG A 62 -2.60 11.90 -6.94
CA ARG A 62 -1.40 11.89 -7.79
C ARG A 62 -1.32 10.67 -8.71
N GLU A 63 -2.13 9.65 -8.47
CA GLU A 63 -2.13 8.38 -9.20
C GLU A 63 -3.38 8.25 -10.09
N SER A 64 -3.26 7.49 -11.18
CA SER A 64 -4.39 7.21 -12.07
C SER A 64 -5.43 6.33 -11.37
N SER A 65 -6.72 6.60 -11.57
CA SER A 65 -7.83 5.76 -11.10
C SER A 65 -7.75 4.29 -11.58
N ALA A 66 -6.92 3.99 -12.57
CA ALA A 66 -6.58 2.62 -12.94
C ALA A 66 -5.96 1.80 -11.78
N TYR A 67 -5.56 2.43 -10.67
CA TYR A 67 -5.13 1.71 -9.46
C TYR A 67 -6.23 0.78 -8.90
N TYR A 68 -7.52 1.02 -9.20
CA TYR A 68 -8.63 0.13 -8.82
C TYR A 68 -8.44 -1.29 -9.37
N GLY A 69 -8.39 -1.42 -10.69
CA GLY A 69 -8.15 -2.71 -11.36
C GLY A 69 -6.76 -3.28 -11.07
N LYS A 70 -5.77 -2.40 -10.82
CA LYS A 70 -4.42 -2.81 -10.42
C LYS A 70 -4.41 -3.49 -9.05
N LEU A 71 -5.10 -2.93 -8.06
CA LEU A 71 -5.24 -3.51 -6.72
C LEU A 71 -5.93 -4.87 -6.79
N ALA A 72 -7.07 -4.97 -7.50
CA ALA A 72 -7.72 -6.26 -7.72
C ALA A 72 -6.79 -7.29 -8.38
N SER A 73 -6.02 -6.85 -9.38
CA SER A 73 -5.02 -7.70 -10.04
C SER A 73 -3.88 -8.13 -9.12
N MET A 74 -3.42 -7.25 -8.22
CA MET A 74 -2.42 -7.55 -7.20
C MET A 74 -2.93 -8.60 -6.22
N ILE A 75 -4.14 -8.40 -5.68
CA ILE A 75 -4.76 -9.31 -4.71
C ILE A 75 -4.95 -10.70 -5.32
N ARG A 76 -5.50 -10.76 -6.53
CA ARG A 76 -5.68 -12.03 -7.25
C ARG A 76 -4.37 -12.76 -7.53
N SER A 77 -3.33 -12.02 -7.90
CA SER A 77 -2.04 -12.58 -8.28
C SER A 77 -1.18 -13.04 -7.11
N THR A 78 -1.30 -12.36 -5.96
CA THR A 78 -0.39 -12.56 -4.82
C THR A 78 -1.08 -13.21 -3.62
N ARG A 79 -2.41 -13.23 -3.57
CA ARG A 79 -3.22 -13.83 -2.49
C ARG A 79 -2.72 -13.42 -1.10
N PRO A 80 -2.76 -12.13 -0.75
CA PRO A 80 -2.34 -11.67 0.57
C PRO A 80 -3.20 -12.33 1.65
N ARG A 81 -2.62 -12.66 2.82
CA ARG A 81 -3.34 -13.26 3.94
C ARG A 81 -4.33 -12.29 4.59
N LYS A 82 -3.99 -11.00 4.57
CA LYS A 82 -4.78 -9.92 5.15
C LYS A 82 -4.43 -8.61 4.48
N ILE A 83 -5.43 -7.78 4.26
CA ILE A 83 -5.26 -6.41 3.80
C ILE A 83 -5.71 -5.48 4.93
N VAL A 84 -4.87 -4.52 5.27
CA VAL A 84 -5.16 -3.45 6.22
C VAL A 84 -5.14 -2.16 5.41
N VAL A 85 -6.23 -1.40 5.43
CA VAL A 85 -6.33 -0.13 4.70
C VAL A 85 -6.32 1.03 5.68
N VAL A 86 -5.49 2.05 5.40
CA VAL A 86 -5.43 3.27 6.21
C VAL A 86 -5.56 4.49 5.33
N THR A 87 -6.59 5.27 5.60
CA THR A 87 -6.88 6.56 4.97
C THR A 87 -6.60 7.71 5.94
N ILE A 88 -6.58 8.94 5.43
CA ILE A 88 -6.50 10.14 6.27
C ILE A 88 -7.91 10.69 6.45
N ASP A 89 -8.32 10.84 7.71
CA ASP A 89 -9.59 11.48 8.05
C ASP A 89 -9.61 12.93 7.53
N GLY A 90 -10.74 13.35 6.97
CA GLY A 90 -10.89 14.65 6.30
C GLY A 90 -10.29 14.76 4.89
N SER A 91 -9.65 13.73 4.34
CA SER A 91 -9.14 13.73 2.97
C SER A 91 -10.16 13.13 1.98
N PRO A 92 -10.76 13.93 1.07
CA PRO A 92 -11.80 13.43 0.16
C PRO A 92 -11.25 12.46 -0.90
N HIS A 93 -9.99 12.62 -1.29
CA HIS A 93 -9.32 11.72 -2.24
C HIS A 93 -8.97 10.37 -1.62
N CYS A 94 -8.64 10.31 -0.31
CA CYS A 94 -8.33 9.04 0.35
C CYS A 94 -9.52 8.06 0.41
N PHE A 95 -10.77 8.55 0.32
CA PHE A 95 -11.95 7.69 0.24
C PHE A 95 -11.88 6.71 -0.95
N ALA A 96 -11.35 7.17 -2.08
CA ALA A 96 -11.21 6.36 -3.29
C ALA A 96 -10.22 5.18 -3.10
N LEU A 97 -9.28 5.27 -2.15
CA LEU A 97 -8.38 4.16 -1.84
C LEU A 97 -9.10 3.03 -1.11
N GLN A 98 -9.93 3.38 -0.12
CA GLN A 98 -10.78 2.41 0.58
C GLN A 98 -11.82 1.81 -0.37
N ALA A 99 -12.45 2.64 -1.20
CA ALA A 99 -13.43 2.18 -2.19
C ALA A 99 -12.81 1.16 -3.17
N ALA A 100 -11.58 1.37 -3.63
CA ALA A 100 -10.89 0.43 -4.52
C ALA A 100 -10.61 -0.93 -3.88
N ILE A 101 -10.26 -0.96 -2.59
CA ILE A 101 -10.08 -2.23 -1.87
C ILE A 101 -11.41 -2.93 -1.65
N ASN A 102 -12.46 -2.20 -1.27
CA ASN A 102 -13.80 -2.78 -1.12
C ASN A 102 -14.32 -3.36 -2.44
N GLU A 103 -14.11 -2.66 -3.57
CA GLU A 103 -14.47 -3.17 -4.88
C GLU A 103 -13.67 -4.43 -5.23
N ALA A 104 -12.36 -4.43 -4.97
CA ALA A 104 -11.53 -5.61 -5.18
C ALA A 104 -11.96 -6.79 -4.30
N GLU A 105 -12.34 -6.57 -3.04
CA GLU A 105 -12.90 -7.60 -2.15
C GLU A 105 -14.22 -8.15 -2.68
N TYR A 106 -15.08 -7.28 -3.24
CA TYR A 106 -16.38 -7.69 -3.77
C TYR A 106 -16.29 -8.57 -5.04
N ILE A 107 -15.29 -8.33 -5.90
CA ILE A 107 -15.20 -8.97 -7.22
C ILE A 107 -14.22 -10.17 -7.30
N LEU A 108 -13.53 -10.52 -6.22
CA LEU A 108 -12.52 -11.58 -6.16
C LEU A 108 -12.96 -12.77 -5.31
#